data_AF-A0A379SSD8-F1
#
_entry.id   AF-A0A379SSD8-F1
#
_cell.length_a   1.000
_cell.length_b   1.000
_cell.length_c   1.000
_cell.angle_alpha   90.00
_cell.angle_beta   90.00
_cell.angle_gamma   90.00
#
_symmetry.space_group_name_H-M   'P 1'
#
loop_
_entity.id
_entity.type
_entity.pdbx_description
1 polymer ?
#
loop_
_entity_poly.entity_id
_entity_poly.type
_entity_poly.pdbx_seq_one_letter_code
_entity_poly.pdbx_strand_id
1 'polypeptide(L)'
;MKRLLFLLMMMQFTQLGYAVCNATLTNTKDYTIQSDSLMLGGEESAIITNGFTDANCSNSDVVTKLETSDHIIGMGPNDSVKLKLKVEWQSSSAINMRNQNGVIEAPYKITISEINSLEAVTVSARGGYSVTIDNIAVMSGAKNQWSSSDWIIFILRYIGCWGNRECVANAITDLNGKGVYKANVTINYNRKETTCAPQNLTITLDRCL
;
A
#
# COMPACT_ATOMS: atom_id res chain seq x y z
N MET A 1 1.69 18.26 -6.60
CA MET A 1 2.89 18.66 -7.40
C MET A 1 4.07 17.69 -7.28
N LYS A 2 4.39 17.09 -6.11
CA LYS A 2 5.49 16.11 -6.00
C LYS A 2 5.29 14.81 -6.81
N ARG A 3 4.04 14.33 -6.95
CA ARG A 3 3.70 13.15 -7.79
C ARG A 3 3.99 13.37 -9.29
N LEU A 4 3.87 14.60 -9.79
CA LEU A 4 4.11 14.97 -11.19
C LEU A 4 5.62 14.93 -11.53
N LEU A 5 6.46 15.40 -10.61
CA LEU A 5 7.91 15.51 -10.83
C LEU A 5 8.58 14.12 -10.90
N PHE A 6 8.11 13.18 -10.08
CA PHE A 6 8.65 11.82 -10.00
C PHE A 6 8.32 10.98 -11.25
N LEU A 7 7.13 11.21 -11.85
CA LEU A 7 6.67 10.54 -13.06
C LEU A 7 7.30 11.13 -14.34
N LEU A 8 7.54 12.44 -14.40
CA LEU A 8 8.24 13.06 -15.54
C LEU A 8 9.70 12.59 -15.67
N MET A 9 10.37 12.37 -14.53
CA MET A 9 11.76 11.89 -14.50
C MET A 9 11.91 10.45 -15.01
N MET A 10 10.81 9.69 -15.05
CA MET A 10 10.78 8.32 -15.56
C MET A 10 10.79 8.23 -17.09
N MET A 11 10.55 9.32 -17.81
CA MET A 11 10.49 9.32 -19.28
C MET A 11 11.87 9.25 -19.97
N GLN A 12 12.98 9.35 -19.24
CA GLN A 12 14.29 9.63 -19.85
C GLN A 12 15.10 8.41 -20.32
N PHE A 13 14.58 7.17 -20.19
CA PHE A 13 15.32 5.97 -20.59
C PHE A 13 14.39 4.94 -21.21
N THR A 14 14.29 4.93 -22.55
CA THR A 14 13.71 3.83 -23.33
C THR A 14 14.84 3.13 -24.08
N GLN A 15 15.10 1.87 -23.78
CA GLN A 15 15.92 1.00 -24.61
C GLN A 15 15.00 0.01 -25.33
N LEU A 16 15.19 -0.12 -26.64
CA LEU A 16 14.54 -1.11 -27.51
C LEU A 16 15.12 -2.50 -27.20
N GLY A 17 14.28 -3.47 -26.83
CA GLY A 17 14.72 -4.86 -26.63
C GLY A 17 13.61 -5.80 -26.17
N TYR A 18 13.46 -6.93 -26.87
CA TYR A 18 12.41 -7.93 -26.70
C TYR A 18 12.76 -8.95 -25.59
N ALA A 19 11.94 -8.97 -24.54
CA ALA A 19 11.54 -10.08 -23.65
C ALA A 19 11.23 -9.44 -22.31
N VAL A 20 10.00 -9.60 -21.85
CA VAL A 20 9.38 -8.60 -21.02
C VAL A 20 8.66 -9.30 -19.88
N CYS A 21 8.95 -8.86 -18.66
CA CYS A 21 8.04 -9.00 -17.53
C CYS A 21 6.57 -9.00 -18.01
N ASN A 22 5.89 -10.14 -17.95
CA ASN A 22 4.52 -10.31 -18.46
C ASN A 22 3.60 -10.97 -17.43
N ALA A 23 4.15 -11.45 -16.31
CA ALA A 23 3.37 -12.10 -15.28
C ALA A 23 2.45 -11.10 -14.58
N THR A 24 1.30 -11.57 -14.13
CA THR A 24 0.43 -10.82 -13.22
C THR A 24 0.49 -11.51 -11.87
N LEU A 25 1.25 -10.93 -10.94
CA LEU A 25 1.50 -11.51 -9.62
C LEU A 25 0.88 -10.63 -8.55
N THR A 26 0.22 -11.27 -7.59
CA THR A 26 -0.35 -10.60 -6.42
C THR A 26 0.17 -11.27 -5.17
N ASN A 27 0.74 -10.50 -4.25
CA ASN A 27 1.22 -11.00 -2.97
C ASN A 27 0.58 -10.21 -1.83
N THR A 28 0.12 -10.92 -0.82
CA THR A 28 -0.46 -10.34 0.40
C THR A 28 0.54 -10.48 1.55
N LYS A 29 0.69 -9.42 2.34
CA LYS A 29 1.46 -9.44 3.59
C LYS A 29 0.56 -9.08 4.76
N ASP A 30 0.71 -9.78 5.87
CA ASP A 30 0.03 -9.44 7.11
C ASP A 30 0.87 -8.43 7.90
N TYR A 31 0.21 -7.42 8.44
CA TYR A 31 0.78 -6.44 9.36
C TYR A 31 -0.09 -6.35 10.60
N THR A 32 0.46 -6.72 11.75
CA THR A 32 -0.23 -6.62 13.03
C THR A 32 0.25 -5.37 13.73
N ILE A 33 -0.69 -4.48 14.08
CA ILE A 33 -0.43 -3.30 14.90
C ILE A 33 -0.11 -3.79 16.31
N GLN A 34 1.13 -3.56 16.75
CA GLN A 34 1.64 -4.06 18.04
C GLN A 34 1.82 -2.97 19.09
N SER A 35 1.82 -1.69 18.71
CA SER A 35 2.26 -0.64 19.62
C SER A 35 1.14 -0.06 20.50
N ASP A 36 1.42 0.07 21.79
CA ASP A 36 0.62 0.89 22.72
C ASP A 36 0.57 2.37 22.29
N SER A 37 1.52 2.83 21.46
CA SER A 37 1.54 4.21 20.95
C SER A 37 0.37 4.53 20.03
N LEU A 38 -0.06 3.59 19.18
CA LEU A 38 -1.26 3.82 18.36
C LEU A 38 -2.51 3.96 19.24
N MET A 39 -2.58 3.14 20.28
CA MET A 39 -3.68 3.05 21.26
C MET A 39 -3.80 4.31 22.16
N LEU A 40 -2.81 5.21 22.12
CA LEU A 40 -2.78 6.47 22.87
C LEU A 40 -2.90 7.69 21.93
N GLY A 41 -3.36 7.49 20.70
CA GLY A 41 -3.49 8.56 19.70
C GLY A 41 -2.19 8.93 18.98
N GLY A 42 -1.19 8.04 19.00
CA GLY A 42 0.08 8.19 18.30
C GLY A 42 0.07 7.62 16.87
N GLU A 43 1.26 7.53 16.29
CA GLU A 43 1.52 7.03 14.93
C GLU A 43 2.49 5.83 14.99
N GLU A 44 2.22 4.80 14.20
CA GLU A 44 3.11 3.65 14.00
C GLU A 44 3.51 3.57 12.53
N SER A 45 4.76 3.20 12.25
CA SER A 45 5.19 3.03 10.86
C SER A 45 6.10 1.83 10.68
N ALA A 46 5.97 1.18 9.53
CA ALA A 46 6.73 -0.01 9.18
C ALA A 46 7.05 -0.02 7.68
N ILE A 47 8.16 -0.67 7.34
CA ILE A 47 8.54 -0.94 5.95
C ILE A 47 8.13 -2.36 5.62
N ILE A 48 7.28 -2.51 4.60
CA ILE A 48 6.82 -3.78 4.09
C ILE A 48 7.51 -4.04 2.75
N THR A 49 8.05 -5.24 2.59
CA THR A 49 8.65 -5.71 1.33
C THR A 49 7.89 -6.93 0.83
N ASN A 50 7.36 -6.82 -0.39
CA ASN A 50 6.79 -7.95 -1.13
C ASN A 50 7.82 -8.36 -2.19
N GLY A 51 8.28 -9.61 -2.12
CA GLY A 51 9.11 -10.20 -3.16
C GLY A 51 8.24 -10.86 -4.22
N PHE A 52 8.45 -10.53 -5.48
CA PHE A 52 7.80 -11.17 -6.62
C PHE A 52 8.86 -11.87 -7.46
N THR A 53 8.56 -13.07 -7.97
CA THR A 53 9.46 -13.79 -8.86
C THR A 53 8.77 -13.96 -10.20
N ASP A 54 9.19 -13.18 -11.20
CA ASP A 54 8.75 -13.32 -12.59
C ASP A 54 9.90 -13.85 -13.45
N ALA A 55 9.82 -15.14 -13.79
CA ALA A 55 10.80 -15.81 -14.64
C ALA A 55 10.82 -15.26 -16.08
N ASN A 56 9.82 -14.48 -16.50
CA ASN A 56 9.74 -13.88 -17.83
C ASN A 56 10.48 -12.54 -17.93
N CYS A 57 10.88 -11.94 -16.80
CA CYS A 57 11.66 -10.71 -16.81
C CYS A 57 13.10 -10.98 -17.29
N SER A 58 13.58 -10.12 -18.18
CA SER A 58 14.95 -10.14 -18.70
C SER A 58 15.87 -9.19 -17.93
N ASN A 59 17.18 -9.37 -18.07
CA ASN A 59 18.19 -8.52 -17.41
C ASN A 59 18.21 -7.06 -17.94
N SER A 60 17.47 -6.73 -18.99
CA SER A 60 17.31 -5.35 -19.48
C SER A 60 16.01 -4.68 -19.03
N ASP A 61 15.15 -5.40 -18.32
CA ASP A 61 13.83 -4.90 -17.96
C ASP A 61 13.86 -3.85 -16.85
N VAL A 62 12.86 -2.96 -16.89
CA VAL A 62 12.62 -1.96 -15.86
C VAL A 62 11.21 -2.10 -15.33
N VAL A 63 11.11 -2.44 -14.05
CA VAL A 63 9.84 -2.44 -13.33
C VAL A 63 9.64 -1.07 -12.69
N THR A 64 8.55 -0.40 -13.06
CA THR A 64 8.19 0.94 -12.61
C THR A 64 7.19 0.87 -11.47
N LYS A 65 7.45 1.59 -10.38
CA LYS A 65 6.51 1.81 -9.29
C LYS A 65 5.44 2.80 -9.77
N LEU A 66 4.17 2.37 -9.75
CA LEU A 66 3.06 3.16 -10.29
C LEU A 66 2.36 3.96 -9.19
N GLU A 67 1.80 3.26 -8.20
CA GLU A 67 0.93 3.89 -7.22
C GLU A 67 1.04 3.25 -5.84
N THR A 68 0.66 4.05 -4.84
CA THR A 68 0.31 3.61 -3.50
C THR A 68 -1.06 4.17 -3.14
N SER A 69 -1.81 3.45 -2.33
CA SER A 69 -3.18 3.82 -1.94
C SER A 69 -3.28 4.10 -0.45
N ASP A 70 -3.67 5.33 -0.11
CA ASP A 70 -3.98 5.74 1.26
C ASP A 70 -5.43 5.39 1.60
N HIS A 71 -5.70 5.01 2.84
CA HIS A 71 -7.02 4.56 3.27
C HIS A 71 -7.41 5.07 4.65
N ILE A 72 -8.71 5.25 4.84
CA ILE A 72 -9.33 5.32 6.17
C ILE A 72 -9.99 3.98 6.43
N ILE A 73 -9.53 3.31 7.47
CA ILE A 73 -9.91 1.95 7.82
C ILE A 73 -10.84 2.00 9.03
N GLY A 74 -12.02 1.40 8.91
CA GLY A 74 -12.94 1.17 10.01
C GLY A 74 -12.68 -0.20 10.65
N MET A 75 -12.44 -0.22 11.95
CA MET A 75 -12.22 -1.41 12.76
C MET A 75 -13.24 -1.46 13.90
N GLY A 76 -13.53 -2.69 14.36
CA GLY A 76 -14.47 -2.96 15.45
C GLY A 76 -15.94 -2.79 15.05
N PRO A 77 -16.87 -3.04 15.99
CA PRO A 77 -18.30 -2.90 15.75
C PRO A 77 -18.65 -1.49 15.27
N ASN A 78 -19.39 -1.40 14.17
CA ASN A 78 -19.80 -0.15 13.52
C ASN A 78 -18.65 0.83 13.22
N ASP A 79 -17.47 0.31 12.87
CA ASP A 79 -16.26 1.12 12.59
C ASP A 79 -15.89 2.08 13.73
N SER A 80 -16.08 1.61 14.97
CA SER A 80 -15.85 2.39 16.20
C SER A 80 -14.40 2.86 16.39
N VAL A 81 -13.45 2.20 15.73
CA VAL A 81 -12.05 2.65 15.65
C VAL A 81 -11.74 3.00 14.20
N LYS A 82 -11.27 4.24 13.96
CA LYS A 82 -10.86 4.69 12.63
C LYS A 82 -9.35 4.86 12.57
N LEU A 83 -8.72 4.19 11.62
CA LEU A 83 -7.28 4.26 11.39
C LEU A 83 -7.00 4.92 10.04
N LYS A 84 -6.14 5.92 10.01
CA LYS A 84 -5.59 6.49 8.79
C LYS A 84 -4.34 5.73 8.41
N LEU A 85 -4.36 5.10 7.24
CA LEU A 85 -3.25 4.42 6.62
C LEU A 85 -2.69 5.28 5.49
N LYS A 86 -1.43 5.69 5.63
CA LYS A 86 -0.65 6.37 4.60
C LYS A 86 0.41 5.43 4.05
N VAL A 87 0.58 5.40 2.73
CA VAL A 87 1.46 4.46 2.04
C VAL A 87 2.40 5.18 1.09
N GLU A 88 3.70 4.95 1.25
CA GLU A 88 4.74 5.64 0.50
C GLU A 88 5.81 4.65 0.01
N TRP A 89 6.09 4.63 -1.28
CA TRP A 89 7.23 3.87 -1.80
C TRP A 89 8.53 4.28 -1.11
N GLN A 90 9.33 3.29 -0.72
CA GLN A 90 10.72 3.53 -0.33
C GLN A 90 11.58 3.53 -1.60
N SER A 91 12.50 4.49 -1.73
CA SER A 91 13.49 4.61 -2.81
C SER A 91 12.97 4.81 -4.25
N SER A 92 13.83 4.57 -5.25
CA SER A 92 13.70 4.93 -6.66
C SER A 92 12.36 4.57 -7.29
N SER A 93 11.92 5.37 -8.25
CA SER A 93 10.71 5.16 -9.04
C SER A 93 10.71 3.87 -9.88
N ALA A 94 11.89 3.28 -10.10
CA ALA A 94 12.08 2.10 -10.93
C ALA A 94 13.06 1.10 -10.27
N ILE A 95 12.89 -0.16 -10.63
CA ILE A 95 13.77 -1.30 -10.35
C ILE A 95 14.35 -1.75 -11.69
N ASN A 96 15.68 -1.79 -11.79
CA ASN A 96 16.37 -2.28 -12.96
C ASN A 96 16.71 -3.77 -12.78
N MET A 97 16.30 -4.60 -13.74
CA MET A 97 16.40 -6.06 -13.64
C MET A 97 17.80 -6.63 -13.92
N ARG A 98 18.80 -5.78 -14.26
CA ARG A 98 20.16 -6.17 -14.67
C ARG A 98 20.88 -7.18 -13.79
N ASN A 99 20.57 -7.20 -12.50
CA ASN A 99 21.19 -8.12 -11.53
C ASN A 99 20.15 -8.86 -10.67
N GLN A 100 18.89 -8.89 -11.09
CA GLN A 100 17.77 -9.30 -10.24
C GLN A 100 17.22 -10.70 -10.58
N ASN A 101 17.65 -11.35 -11.68
CA ASN A 101 17.22 -12.71 -12.08
C ASN A 101 15.69 -12.94 -11.98
N GLY A 102 14.88 -11.94 -12.34
CA GLY A 102 13.42 -12.02 -12.25
C GLY A 102 12.83 -11.79 -10.85
N VAL A 103 13.65 -11.57 -9.83
CA VAL A 103 13.22 -11.19 -8.48
C VAL A 103 12.93 -9.68 -8.43
N ILE A 104 11.81 -9.30 -7.84
CA ILE A 104 11.39 -7.91 -7.75
C ILE A 104 11.03 -7.65 -6.30
N GLU A 105 11.80 -6.78 -5.66
CA GLU A 105 11.52 -6.30 -4.31
C GLU A 105 11.36 -4.79 -4.32
N ALA A 106 10.21 -4.33 -3.84
CA ALA A 106 9.86 -2.92 -3.76
C ALA A 106 9.33 -2.61 -2.37
N PRO A 107 10.20 -2.20 -1.42
CA PRO A 107 9.74 -1.81 -0.11
C PRO A 107 8.82 -0.58 -0.20
N TYR A 108 7.74 -0.58 0.56
CA TYR A 108 6.91 0.58 0.81
C TYR A 108 6.75 0.78 2.33
N LYS A 109 6.69 2.03 2.76
CA LYS A 109 6.41 2.40 4.14
C LYS A 109 4.91 2.56 4.30
N ILE A 110 4.36 1.88 5.28
CA ILE A 110 3.04 2.18 5.83
C ILE A 110 3.21 3.04 7.07
N THR A 111 2.28 3.96 7.25
CA THR A 111 2.17 4.82 8.42
C THR A 111 0.72 4.80 8.85
N ILE A 112 0.46 4.34 10.06
CA ILE A 112 -0.88 4.17 10.63
C ILE A 112 -1.01 5.17 11.78
N SER A 113 -2.15 5.83 11.87
CA SER A 113 -2.53 6.65 13.03
C SER A 113 -4.01 6.50 13.32
N GLU A 114 -4.40 6.55 14.59
CA GLU A 114 -5.81 6.61 14.98
C GLU A 114 -6.35 8.03 14.74
N ILE A 115 -7.56 8.13 14.19
CA ILE A 115 -8.20 9.42 13.89
C ILE A 115 -9.58 9.50 14.54
N ASN A 116 -9.89 10.69 15.07
CA ASN A 116 -11.22 11.02 15.61
C ASN A 116 -12.06 11.85 14.63
N SER A 117 -11.71 11.87 13.33
CA SER A 117 -12.35 12.74 12.34
C SER A 117 -13.69 12.17 11.83
N LEU A 118 -14.51 13.07 11.29
CA LEU A 118 -15.75 12.74 10.57
C LEU A 118 -15.49 12.20 9.16
N GLU A 119 -14.24 11.98 8.77
CA GLU A 119 -13.92 11.41 7.46
C GLU A 119 -14.56 10.02 7.30
N ALA A 120 -15.04 9.76 6.07
CA ALA A 120 -15.72 8.53 5.73
C ALA A 120 -14.74 7.36 5.69
N VAL A 121 -15.16 6.22 6.23
CA VAL A 121 -14.40 4.97 6.14
C VAL A 121 -14.35 4.53 4.68
N THR A 122 -13.13 4.30 4.18
CA THR A 122 -12.90 3.83 2.82
C THR A 122 -12.84 2.30 2.73
N VAL A 123 -12.45 1.63 3.82
CA VAL A 123 -12.39 0.17 3.93
C VAL A 123 -12.82 -0.23 5.34
N SER A 124 -13.82 -1.09 5.47
CA SER A 124 -14.34 -1.54 6.77
C SER A 124 -14.02 -3.01 7.02
N ALA A 125 -13.61 -3.32 8.24
CA ALA A 125 -13.48 -4.69 8.77
C ALA A 125 -14.83 -5.34 9.09
N ARG A 126 -15.96 -4.65 8.82
CA ARG A 126 -17.33 -5.15 8.99
C ARG A 126 -17.63 -5.67 10.40
N GLY A 127 -17.16 -4.95 11.42
CA GLY A 127 -17.28 -5.36 12.82
C GLY A 127 -16.10 -6.17 13.35
N GLY A 128 -15.20 -6.64 12.48
CA GLY A 128 -13.96 -7.32 12.85
C GLY A 128 -12.82 -6.35 13.16
N TYR A 129 -11.65 -6.92 13.43
CA TYR A 129 -10.41 -6.16 13.68
C TYR A 129 -9.29 -6.53 12.70
N SER A 130 -9.66 -7.12 11.57
CA SER A 130 -8.75 -7.49 10.50
C SER A 130 -9.38 -7.08 9.18
N VAL A 131 -8.58 -6.48 8.30
CA VAL A 131 -9.03 -6.07 6.98
C VAL A 131 -7.93 -6.25 5.95
N THR A 132 -8.28 -6.78 4.79
CA THR A 132 -7.38 -6.86 3.64
C THR A 132 -7.64 -5.70 2.69
N ILE A 133 -6.56 -5.01 2.31
CA ILE A 133 -6.55 -3.91 1.37
C ILE A 133 -5.84 -4.37 0.11
N ASP A 134 -6.60 -4.46 -0.97
CA ASP A 134 -6.09 -4.87 -2.27
C ASP A 134 -5.38 -3.73 -2.99
N ASN A 135 -4.34 -4.06 -3.76
CA ASN A 135 -3.60 -3.13 -4.61
C ASN A 135 -3.04 -1.93 -3.84
N ILE A 136 -2.61 -2.14 -2.58
CA ILE A 136 -2.05 -1.08 -1.74
C ILE A 136 -0.81 -0.45 -2.37
N ALA A 137 -0.07 -1.24 -3.16
CA ALA A 137 1.04 -0.77 -3.96
C ALA A 137 1.09 -1.54 -5.28
N VAL A 138 1.22 -0.84 -6.41
CA VAL A 138 1.21 -1.45 -7.75
C VAL A 138 2.44 -1.05 -8.54
N MET A 139 3.03 -2.02 -9.24
CA MET A 139 4.15 -1.82 -10.14
C MET A 139 3.88 -2.47 -11.50
N SER A 140 4.59 -2.00 -12.53
CA SER A 140 4.49 -2.59 -13.86
C SER A 140 5.80 -2.66 -14.62
N GLY A 141 5.99 -3.75 -15.37
CA GLY A 141 7.07 -3.95 -16.34
C GLY A 141 6.80 -3.34 -17.72
N ALA A 142 5.65 -2.69 -17.93
CA ALA A 142 5.22 -2.23 -19.26
C ALA A 142 6.14 -1.18 -19.91
N LYS A 143 7.12 -0.61 -19.18
CA LYS A 143 8.03 0.45 -19.67
C LYS A 143 8.87 -0.03 -20.85
N ASN A 144 9.19 -1.32 -20.85
CA ASN A 144 9.95 -1.95 -21.91
C ASN A 144 9.05 -2.43 -23.07
N GLN A 145 7.73 -2.48 -22.91
CA GLN A 145 6.78 -2.93 -23.95
C GLN A 145 6.07 -1.84 -24.71
N TRP A 146 5.76 -0.74 -24.02
CA TRP A 146 4.92 0.30 -24.56
C TRP A 146 5.74 1.41 -25.16
N SER A 147 5.22 1.96 -26.27
CA SER A 147 5.77 3.19 -26.82
C SER A 147 5.63 4.32 -25.79
N SER A 148 6.47 5.34 -25.90
CA SER A 148 6.36 6.52 -25.03
C SER A 148 4.98 7.18 -25.12
N SER A 149 4.30 7.11 -26.27
CA SER A 149 2.94 7.59 -26.45
C SER A 149 1.90 6.76 -25.70
N ASP A 150 2.00 5.44 -25.70
CA ASP A 150 1.07 4.56 -24.96
C ASP A 150 1.16 4.81 -23.46
N TRP A 151 2.39 5.02 -22.96
CA TRP A 151 2.63 5.39 -21.56
C TRP A 151 2.01 6.72 -21.17
N ILE A 152 2.06 7.74 -22.04
CA ILE A 152 1.43 9.04 -21.78
C ILE A 152 -0.10 8.88 -21.72
N ILE A 153 -0.69 8.12 -22.65
CA ILE A 153 -2.14 7.88 -22.67
C ILE A 153 -2.57 7.15 -21.39
N PHE A 154 -1.83 6.11 -20.99
CA PHE A 154 -2.08 5.40 -19.74
C PHE A 154 -2.02 6.33 -18.53
N ILE A 155 -0.97 7.15 -18.40
CA ILE A 155 -0.81 8.09 -17.29
C ILE A 155 -1.95 9.11 -17.26
N LEU A 156 -2.36 9.65 -18.41
CA LEU A 156 -3.46 10.60 -18.49
C LEU A 156 -4.79 9.98 -18.06
N ARG A 157 -5.10 8.76 -18.51
CA ARG A 157 -6.29 8.01 -18.10
C ARG A 157 -6.27 7.70 -16.61
N TYR A 158 -5.13 7.24 -16.12
CA TYR A 158 -4.92 6.89 -14.71
C TYR A 158 -5.06 8.12 -13.79
N ILE A 159 -4.46 9.26 -14.14
CA ILE A 159 -4.65 10.53 -13.41
C ILE A 159 -6.10 11.00 -13.50
N GLY A 160 -6.73 10.83 -14.67
CA GLY A 160 -8.14 11.15 -14.89
C GLY A 160 -9.11 10.39 -13.98
N CYS A 161 -8.68 9.30 -13.34
CA CYS A 161 -9.50 8.57 -12.38
C CYS A 161 -9.70 9.27 -11.04
N TRP A 162 -8.91 10.30 -10.71
CA TRP A 162 -9.07 11.09 -9.48
C TRP A 162 -9.18 10.25 -8.18
N GLY A 163 -8.54 9.07 -8.16
CA GLY A 163 -8.59 8.15 -7.03
C GLY A 163 -9.86 7.30 -6.91
N ASN A 164 -10.77 7.35 -7.89
CA ASN A 164 -11.91 6.43 -7.94
C ASN A 164 -11.41 4.99 -8.15
N ARG A 165 -11.72 4.10 -7.21
CA ARG A 165 -11.22 2.72 -7.16
C ARG A 165 -11.58 1.90 -8.39
N GLU A 166 -12.80 2.04 -8.91
CA GLU A 166 -13.25 1.30 -10.09
C GLU A 166 -12.55 1.80 -11.35
N CYS A 167 -12.40 3.12 -11.49
CA CYS A 167 -11.65 3.70 -12.60
C CYS A 167 -10.17 3.30 -12.57
N VAL A 168 -9.53 3.37 -11.40
CA VAL A 168 -8.12 2.97 -11.23
C VAL A 168 -7.93 1.49 -11.56
N ALA A 169 -8.80 0.63 -11.04
CA ALA A 169 -8.77 -0.80 -11.36
C ALA A 169 -8.89 -1.05 -12.86
N ASN A 170 -9.84 -0.36 -13.53
CA ASN A 170 -10.00 -0.42 -14.98
C ASN A 170 -8.78 0.11 -15.74
N ALA A 171 -8.16 1.20 -15.30
CA ALA A 171 -6.94 1.70 -15.92
C ALA A 171 -5.81 0.66 -15.81
N ILE A 172 -5.63 0.03 -14.63
CA ILE A 172 -4.64 -1.04 -14.44
C ILE A 172 -4.92 -2.24 -15.35
N THR A 173 -6.17 -2.53 -15.75
CA THR A 173 -6.43 -3.63 -16.68
C THR A 173 -5.75 -3.46 -18.05
N ASP A 174 -5.46 -2.22 -18.48
CA ASP A 174 -4.70 -1.97 -19.71
C ASP A 174 -3.25 -2.51 -19.61
N LEU A 175 -2.75 -2.75 -18.40
CA LEU A 175 -1.44 -3.34 -18.13
C LEU A 175 -1.45 -4.87 -18.11
N ASN A 176 -2.61 -5.52 -18.24
CA ASN A 176 -2.69 -6.98 -18.20
C ASN A 176 -1.80 -7.62 -19.29
N GLY A 177 -1.01 -8.62 -18.89
CA GLY A 177 -0.03 -9.27 -19.77
C GLY A 177 1.26 -8.48 -20.00
N LYS A 178 1.45 -7.35 -19.30
CA LYS A 178 2.63 -6.46 -19.44
C LYS A 178 3.48 -6.36 -18.17
N GLY A 179 3.36 -7.36 -17.31
CA GLY A 179 4.04 -7.40 -16.02
C GLY A 179 3.30 -6.48 -15.06
N VAL A 180 2.47 -7.05 -14.19
CA VAL A 180 1.71 -6.31 -13.18
C VAL A 180 1.94 -6.98 -11.85
N TYR A 181 2.49 -6.21 -10.91
CA TYR A 181 2.85 -6.68 -9.58
C TYR A 181 2.02 -5.92 -8.56
N LYS A 182 1.14 -6.62 -7.87
CA LYS A 182 0.19 -6.06 -6.91
C LYS A 182 0.58 -6.50 -5.51
N ALA A 183 0.84 -5.54 -4.65
CA ALA A 183 0.92 -5.78 -3.22
C ALA A 183 -0.47 -5.60 -2.61
N ASN A 184 -0.85 -6.54 -1.77
CA ASN A 184 -1.97 -6.42 -0.84
C ASN A 184 -1.41 -6.41 0.58
N VAL A 185 -2.15 -5.81 1.50
CA VAL A 185 -1.82 -5.90 2.94
C VAL A 185 -3.05 -6.28 3.73
N THR A 186 -2.89 -7.17 4.71
CA THR A 186 -3.89 -7.40 5.75
C THR A 186 -3.45 -6.66 7.00
N ILE A 187 -4.26 -5.71 7.47
CA ILE A 187 -4.01 -5.01 8.72
C ILE A 187 -4.78 -5.72 9.82
N ASN A 188 -4.08 -6.20 10.85
CA ASN A 188 -4.65 -6.76 12.05
C ASN A 188 -4.49 -5.76 13.21
N TYR A 189 -5.60 -5.44 13.87
CA TYR A 189 -5.65 -4.52 15.00
C TYR A 189 -5.97 -5.28 16.29
N ASN A 190 -4.97 -5.56 17.09
CA ASN A 190 -5.19 -6.18 18.40
C ASN A 190 -5.63 -5.10 19.39
N ARG A 191 -6.94 -4.94 19.59
CA ARG A 191 -7.48 -4.00 20.57
C ARG A 191 -6.96 -4.36 21.97
N LYS A 192 -6.45 -3.38 22.70
CA LYS A 192 -6.23 -3.52 24.15
C LYS A 192 -7.60 -3.58 24.82
N GLU A 193 -8.00 -4.74 25.31
CA GLU A 193 -9.02 -4.80 26.35
C GLU A 193 -8.42 -4.11 27.58
N THR A 194 -8.76 -2.85 27.81
CA THR A 194 -8.45 -2.18 29.07
C THR A 194 -9.26 -2.89 30.16
N THR A 195 -8.70 -3.92 30.77
CA THR A 195 -9.30 -4.63 31.91
C THR A 195 -9.33 -3.82 33.21
N CYS A 196 -8.93 -2.55 33.19
CA CYS A 196 -9.04 -1.65 34.34
C CYS A 196 -9.56 -0.27 33.92
N ALA A 197 -10.86 -0.04 34.11
CA ALA A 197 -11.33 1.31 34.40
C ALA A 197 -10.94 1.63 35.87
N PRO A 198 -10.16 2.68 36.17
CA PRO A 198 -9.83 3.04 37.56
C PRO A 198 -11.02 3.64 38.33
N GLN A 199 -12.26 3.50 37.85
CA GLN A 199 -13.43 4.15 38.45
C GLN A 199 -14.10 3.35 39.59
N ASN A 200 -13.52 2.23 40.04
CA ASN A 200 -14.08 1.43 41.15
C ASN A 200 -13.05 0.91 42.16
N LEU A 201 -11.87 1.53 42.27
CA LEU A 201 -11.00 1.34 43.43
C LEU A 201 -11.31 2.42 44.47
N THR A 202 -12.43 2.24 45.19
CA THR A 202 -12.66 2.94 46.45
C THR A 202 -11.71 2.33 47.48
N ILE A 203 -10.51 2.89 47.61
CA ILE A 203 -9.60 2.52 48.70
C ILE A 203 -10.12 3.16 49.97
N THR A 204 -10.90 2.43 50.77
CA THR A 204 -11.17 2.78 52.16
C THR A 204 -9.92 2.48 52.99
N LEU A 205 -9.22 3.52 53.41
CA LEU A 205 -8.21 3.46 54.47
C LEU A 205 -8.93 3.43 55.81
N ASP A 206 -9.03 2.26 56.44
CA ASP A 206 -9.38 2.19 57.86
C ASP A 206 -8.25 2.84 58.66
N ARG A 207 -8.60 3.81 59.50
CA ARG A 207 -7.66 4.42 60.45
C ARG A 207 -7.31 3.35 61.49
N CYS A 208 -6.03 3.02 61.60
CA CYS A 208 -5.53 2.31 62.77
C CYS A 208 -5.74 3.18 64.02
N LEU A 209 -6.55 2.69 64.95
CA LEU A 209 -6.55 3.07 66.36
C LEU A 209 -5.45 2.31 67.10
#